data_AF-A0A225SLG6-F1
#
_entry.id   AF-A0A225SLG6-F1
#
_cell.length_a   1.000
_cell.length_b   1.000
_cell.length_c   1.000
_cell.angle_alpha   90.00
_cell.angle_beta   90.00
_cell.angle_gamma   90.00
#
_symmetry.space_group_name_H-M   'P 1'
#
loop_
_entity.id
_entity.type
_entity.pdbx_description
1 polymer ?
#
loop_
_entity_poly.entity_id
_entity_poly.type
_entity_poly.pdbx_seq_one_letter_code
_entity_poly.pdbx_strand_id
1 'polypeptide(L)'
;MQEQHRSNISQIIFASLKHGGAFLLVIFWSPSAESYLIAFSAVAAIEWFINRWVIFAGLSKGSLKISLAELYATARSTATLSIGVLLGILVSQLDKLLLPGMVPISDYGRYAAVAGLGLAFLQFQSPVLNALYPRIATELPAGEHKSLRTLVVAIIVTNVLPCLVAAAGAEWLLRLWIKDPAIVAAGTIPLQLILLSIAVNAAYQIFYQQILVLGDGRYVMWINAFNVIGVATFIALTAPRLGIIAGGASWLFGATLQLIAGMTWVFIRKPRMMAAIANN
;
A
#
# COMPACT_ATOMS: atom_id res chain seq x y z
N MET A 1 -7.25 -3.24 21.66
CA MET A 1 -8.56 -2.92 21.04
C MET A 1 -9.12 -1.58 21.49
N GLN A 2 -9.17 -1.23 22.79
CA GLN A 2 -9.75 0.05 23.27
C GLN A 2 -9.09 1.33 22.70
N GLU A 3 -7.76 1.38 22.58
CA GLU A 3 -7.06 2.55 22.01
C GLU A 3 -7.20 2.68 20.47
N GLN A 4 -7.54 1.58 19.78
CA GLN A 4 -7.69 1.61 18.32
C GLN A 4 -8.93 2.38 17.89
N HIS A 5 -10.00 2.34 18.68
CA HIS A 5 -11.19 3.16 18.46
C HIS A 5 -10.88 4.67 18.55
N ARG A 6 -10.11 5.09 19.57
CA ARG A 6 -9.70 6.49 19.74
C ARG A 6 -8.79 6.95 18.60
N SER A 7 -7.86 6.11 18.18
CA SER A 7 -7.00 6.36 17.03
C SER A 7 -7.81 6.54 15.74
N ASN A 8 -8.80 5.67 15.49
CA ASN A 8 -9.68 5.79 14.32
C ASN A 8 -10.50 7.08 14.34
N ILE A 9 -11.06 7.48 15.48
CA ILE A 9 -11.80 8.76 15.61
C ILE A 9 -10.88 9.94 15.30
N SER A 10 -9.69 9.97 15.91
CA SER A 10 -8.69 11.02 15.67
C SER A 10 -8.37 11.13 14.19
N GLN A 11 -8.11 9.98 13.54
CA GLN A 11 -7.82 9.93 12.11
C GLN A 11 -8.98 10.47 11.25
N ILE A 12 -10.23 10.12 11.56
CA ILE A 12 -11.41 10.63 10.84
C ILE A 12 -11.52 12.15 10.99
N ILE A 13 -11.40 12.67 12.21
CA ILE A 13 -11.53 14.10 12.50
C ILE A 13 -10.42 14.88 11.77
N PHE A 14 -9.16 14.51 11.97
CA PHE A 14 -8.05 15.26 11.38
C PHE A 14 -7.95 15.09 9.87
N ALA A 15 -8.27 13.93 9.31
CA ALA A 15 -8.36 13.78 7.86
C ALA A 15 -9.46 14.68 7.27
N SER A 16 -10.65 14.71 7.89
CA SER A 16 -11.75 15.57 7.46
C SER A 16 -11.39 17.05 7.55
N LEU A 17 -10.73 17.47 8.63
CA LEU A 17 -10.25 18.84 8.80
C LEU A 17 -9.17 19.23 7.78
N LYS A 18 -8.22 18.34 7.48
CA LYS A 18 -7.18 18.62 6.46
C LYS A 18 -7.80 18.82 5.09
N HIS A 19 -8.61 17.86 4.63
CA HIS A 19 -9.20 17.92 3.30
C HIS A 19 -10.27 19.02 3.21
N GLY A 20 -11.10 19.19 4.24
CA GLY A 20 -12.09 20.27 4.31
C GLY A 20 -11.45 21.65 4.34
N GLY A 21 -10.43 21.85 5.18
CA GLY A 21 -9.66 23.09 5.23
C GLY A 21 -8.96 23.40 3.91
N ALA A 22 -8.33 22.41 3.29
CA ALA A 22 -7.68 22.58 2.00
C ALA A 22 -8.68 22.93 0.90
N PHE A 23 -9.83 22.28 0.87
CA PHE A 23 -10.93 22.60 -0.05
C PHE A 23 -11.41 24.04 0.12
N LEU A 24 -11.64 24.49 1.36
CA LEU A 24 -12.05 25.86 1.66
C LEU A 24 -11.00 26.89 1.22
N LEU A 25 -9.71 26.66 1.51
CA LEU A 25 -8.67 27.58 1.08
C LEU A 25 -8.51 27.62 -0.44
N VAL A 26 -8.63 26.49 -1.13
CA VAL A 26 -8.52 26.42 -2.60
C VAL A 26 -9.67 27.17 -3.28
N ILE A 27 -10.89 27.10 -2.74
CA ILE A 27 -12.06 27.77 -3.32
C ILE A 27 -12.11 29.26 -2.98
N PHE A 28 -11.89 29.60 -1.72
CA PHE A 28 -12.18 30.96 -1.23
C PHE A 28 -10.95 31.87 -1.18
N TRP A 29 -9.73 31.31 -1.19
CA TRP A 29 -8.50 32.11 -1.14
C TRP A 29 -7.74 32.09 -2.47
N SER A 30 -7.21 30.93 -2.88
CA SER A 30 -6.55 30.82 -4.18
C SER A 30 -6.51 29.37 -4.69
N PRO A 31 -6.75 29.13 -5.99
CA PRO A 31 -6.65 27.80 -6.58
C PRO A 31 -5.19 27.42 -6.84
N SER A 32 -4.38 27.38 -5.78
CA SER A 32 -2.94 27.08 -5.83
C SER A 32 -2.60 25.86 -4.96
N ALA A 33 -1.49 25.20 -5.30
CA ALA A 33 -0.94 24.12 -4.48
C ALA A 33 -0.54 24.60 -3.08
N GLU A 34 -0.13 25.87 -2.96
CA GLU A 34 0.25 26.49 -1.68
C GLU A 34 -0.94 26.56 -0.72
N SER A 35 -2.11 27.00 -1.19
CA SER A 35 -3.34 27.03 -0.39
C SER A 35 -3.73 25.63 0.13
N TYR A 36 -3.57 24.60 -0.68
CA TYR A 36 -3.78 23.20 -0.26
C TYR A 36 -2.78 22.80 0.84
N LEU A 37 -1.48 23.06 0.63
CA LEU A 37 -0.41 22.66 1.54
C LEU A 37 -0.46 23.40 2.87
N ILE A 38 -0.82 24.69 2.89
CA ILE A 38 -0.96 25.48 4.12
C ILE A 38 -2.02 24.87 5.04
N ALA A 39 -3.22 24.57 4.53
CA ALA A 39 -4.27 23.94 5.31
C ALA A 39 -3.84 22.58 5.86
N PHE A 40 -3.24 21.74 5.00
CA PHE A 40 -2.74 20.43 5.41
C PHE A 40 -1.71 20.51 6.53
N SER A 41 -0.75 21.43 6.39
CA SER A 41 0.36 21.60 7.34
C SER A 41 -0.12 22.15 8.67
N ALA A 42 -1.03 23.13 8.65
CA ALA A 42 -1.61 23.70 9.85
C ALA A 42 -2.39 22.66 10.66
N VAL A 43 -3.27 21.90 10.01
CA VAL A 43 -4.05 20.85 10.69
C VAL A 43 -3.15 19.70 11.15
N ALA A 44 -2.11 19.31 10.37
CA ALA A 44 -1.15 18.29 10.78
C ALA A 44 -0.35 18.70 12.02
N ALA A 45 0.04 19.98 12.13
CA ALA A 45 0.68 20.50 13.33
C ALA A 45 -0.25 20.40 14.55
N ILE A 46 -1.51 20.82 14.40
CA ILE A 46 -2.53 20.72 15.47
C ILE A 46 -2.74 19.26 15.89
N GLU A 47 -2.90 18.36 14.93
CA GLU A 47 -3.01 16.91 15.18
C GLU A 47 -1.83 16.37 15.98
N TRP A 48 -0.61 16.75 15.59
CA TRP A 48 0.60 16.32 16.29
C TRP A 48 0.61 16.80 17.75
N PHE A 49 0.27 18.07 18.01
CA PHE A 49 0.21 18.60 19.37
C PHE A 49 -0.84 17.88 20.23
N ILE A 50 -2.04 17.66 19.69
CA ILE A 50 -3.13 16.98 20.40
C ILE A 50 -2.77 15.53 20.69
N ASN A 51 -2.31 14.77 19.68
CA ASN A 51 -1.93 13.38 19.85
C ASN A 51 -0.77 13.23 20.83
N ARG A 52 0.23 14.12 20.76
CA ARG A 52 1.32 14.18 21.73
C ARG A 52 0.76 14.36 23.14
N TRP A 53 -0.08 15.37 23.37
CA TRP A 53 -0.63 15.65 24.68
C TRP A 53 -1.45 14.49 25.24
N VAL A 54 -2.32 13.88 24.42
CA VAL A 54 -3.13 12.71 24.81
C VAL A 54 -2.25 11.52 25.20
N ILE A 55 -1.18 11.24 24.44
CA ILE A 55 -0.24 10.16 24.76
C ILE A 55 0.46 10.45 26.08
N PHE A 56 1.02 11.65 26.26
CA PHE A 56 1.72 12.02 27.49
C PHE A 56 0.81 12.03 28.73
N ALA A 57 -0.45 12.41 28.59
CA ALA A 57 -1.43 12.37 29.67
C ALA A 57 -1.84 10.93 30.06
N GLY A 58 -1.79 9.99 29.11
CA GLY A 58 -2.14 8.58 29.33
C GLY A 58 -0.99 7.72 29.87
N LEU A 59 0.26 8.20 29.80
CA LEU A 59 1.39 7.49 30.38
C LEU A 59 1.33 7.55 31.92
N SER A 60 1.40 6.39 32.57
CA SER A 60 1.58 6.34 34.02
C SER A 60 2.84 7.08 34.43
N LYS A 61 2.81 7.83 35.55
CA LYS A 61 3.93 8.62 36.10
C LYS A 61 5.13 7.77 36.62
N GLY A 62 5.41 6.62 36.02
CA GLY A 62 6.57 5.79 36.33
C GLY A 62 7.82 6.26 35.59
N SER A 63 9.01 5.93 36.11
CA SER A 63 10.26 6.21 35.42
C SER A 63 10.36 5.33 34.17
N LEU A 64 10.19 5.91 32.99
CA LEU A 64 10.54 5.31 31.71
C LEU A 64 12.07 5.15 31.65
N LYS A 65 12.60 4.07 32.19
CA LYS A 65 13.98 3.67 31.96
C LYS A 65 14.06 3.00 30.59
N ILE A 66 14.18 3.82 29.55
CA ILE A 66 14.42 3.32 28.19
C ILE A 66 15.88 2.85 28.13
N SER A 67 16.10 1.55 28.07
CA SER A 67 17.43 0.98 27.85
C SER A 67 17.76 1.01 26.36
N LEU A 68 18.89 1.63 26.00
CA LEU A 68 19.42 1.57 24.63
C LEU A 68 19.64 0.12 24.16
N ALA A 69 19.95 -0.80 25.08
CA ALA A 69 20.11 -2.21 24.77
C ALA A 69 18.78 -2.87 24.37
N GLU A 70 17.68 -2.54 25.05
CA GLU A 70 16.34 -3.04 24.72
C GLU A 70 15.85 -2.47 23.38
N LEU A 71 16.13 -1.18 23.12
CA LEU A 71 15.83 -0.54 21.85
C LEU A 71 16.60 -1.20 20.70
N TYR A 72 17.91 -1.44 20.88
CA TYR A 72 18.74 -2.10 19.88
C TYR A 72 18.29 -3.55 19.64
N ALA A 73 17.98 -4.31 20.70
CA ALA A 73 17.48 -5.68 20.57
C ALA A 73 16.16 -5.73 19.78
N THR A 74 15.23 -4.83 20.10
CA THR A 74 13.94 -4.71 19.40
C THR A 74 14.13 -4.31 17.94
N ALA A 75 14.95 -3.28 17.69
CA ALA A 75 15.27 -2.83 16.33
C ALA A 75 15.93 -3.95 15.52
N ARG A 76 16.91 -4.67 16.09
CA ARG A 76 17.59 -5.80 15.44
C ARG A 76 16.63 -6.95 15.13
N SER A 77 15.71 -7.26 16.04
CA SER A 77 14.74 -8.35 15.86
C SER A 77 13.72 -8.07 14.73
N THR A 78 13.40 -6.80 14.49
CA THR A 78 12.42 -6.38 13.48
C THR A 78 13.06 -5.85 12.19
N ALA A 79 14.36 -5.55 12.20
CA ALA A 79 15.08 -4.87 11.11
C ALA A 79 14.86 -5.53 9.74
N THR A 80 14.94 -6.85 9.64
CA THR A 80 14.78 -7.54 8.36
C THR A 80 13.40 -7.34 7.76
N LEU A 81 12.35 -7.45 8.58
CA LEU A 81 10.98 -7.23 8.12
C LEU A 81 10.76 -5.76 7.77
N SER A 82 11.26 -4.84 8.60
CA SER A 82 11.17 -3.40 8.36
C SER A 82 11.85 -3.00 7.04
N ILE A 83 13.04 -3.51 6.76
CA ILE A 83 13.73 -3.29 5.46
C ILE A 83 12.88 -3.87 4.33
N GLY A 84 12.34 -5.08 4.48
CA GLY A 84 11.46 -5.67 3.48
C GLY A 84 10.21 -4.84 3.19
N VAL A 85 9.60 -4.26 4.22
CA VAL A 85 8.44 -3.35 4.08
C VAL A 85 8.84 -2.04 3.41
N LEU A 86 9.96 -1.43 3.81
CA LEU A 86 10.48 -0.20 3.18
C LEU A 86 10.77 -0.40 1.69
N LEU A 87 11.37 -1.54 1.32
CA LEU A 87 11.55 -1.90 -0.09
C LEU A 87 10.21 -2.08 -0.80
N GLY A 88 9.22 -2.70 -0.16
CA GLY A 88 7.87 -2.83 -0.71
C GLY A 88 7.20 -1.48 -0.96
N ILE A 89 7.36 -0.53 -0.03
CA ILE A 89 6.91 0.86 -0.20
C ILE A 89 7.64 1.48 -1.38
N LEU A 90 8.96 1.35 -1.47
CA LEU A 90 9.76 1.88 -2.57
C LEU A 90 9.26 1.36 -3.93
N VAL A 91 9.03 0.05 -4.07
CA VAL A 91 8.45 -0.56 -5.29
C VAL A 91 7.17 0.17 -5.71
N SER A 92 6.26 0.42 -4.76
CA SER A 92 4.97 1.06 -5.04
C SER A 92 5.05 2.53 -5.44
N GLN A 93 6.22 3.16 -5.29
CA GLN A 93 6.44 4.57 -5.61
C GLN A 93 7.43 4.78 -6.77
N LEU A 94 7.96 3.71 -7.38
CA LEU A 94 8.99 3.82 -8.42
C LEU A 94 8.52 4.60 -9.64
N ASP A 95 7.25 4.46 -10.02
CA ASP A 95 6.64 5.24 -11.10
C ASP A 95 6.73 6.75 -10.84
N LYS A 96 6.46 7.18 -9.61
CA LYS A 96 6.53 8.60 -9.22
C LYS A 96 7.97 9.14 -9.16
N LEU A 97 8.95 8.27 -8.96
CA LEU A 97 10.36 8.66 -8.91
C LEU A 97 11.00 8.71 -10.30
N LEU A 98 10.63 7.78 -11.19
CA LEU A 98 11.31 7.60 -12.47
C LEU A 98 10.54 8.22 -13.65
N LEU A 99 9.21 8.05 -13.69
CA LEU A 99 8.40 8.47 -14.83
C LEU A 99 8.44 10.00 -15.08
N PRO A 100 8.44 10.90 -14.07
CA PRO A 100 8.51 12.35 -14.33
C PRO A 100 9.75 12.80 -15.12
N GLY A 101 10.85 12.05 -15.02
CA GLY A 101 12.09 12.34 -15.75
C GLY A 101 12.13 11.77 -17.16
N MET A 102 11.14 10.96 -17.55
CA MET A 102 11.13 10.19 -18.81
C MET A 102 9.98 10.56 -19.74
N VAL A 103 8.97 11.28 -19.25
CA VAL A 103 7.80 11.69 -20.04
C VAL A 103 7.54 13.20 -19.89
N PRO A 104 6.84 13.85 -20.85
CA PRO A 104 6.47 15.24 -20.71
C PRO A 104 5.69 15.51 -19.42
N ILE A 105 5.93 16.65 -18.78
CA ILE A 105 5.33 17.00 -17.49
C ILE A 105 3.80 17.02 -17.53
N SER A 106 3.22 17.44 -18.65
CA SER A 106 1.77 17.42 -18.88
C SER A 106 1.23 16.00 -18.87
N ASP A 107 1.91 15.05 -19.52
CA ASP A 107 1.49 13.65 -19.55
C ASP A 107 1.68 12.99 -18.18
N TYR A 108 2.78 13.27 -17.48
CA TYR A 108 2.94 12.80 -16.10
C TYR A 108 1.85 13.34 -15.18
N GLY A 109 1.43 14.60 -15.34
CA GLY A 109 0.31 15.18 -14.60
C GLY A 109 -1.01 14.42 -14.83
N ARG A 110 -1.30 14.05 -16.09
CA ARG A 110 -2.45 13.21 -16.44
C ARG A 110 -2.36 11.82 -15.80
N TYR A 111 -1.18 11.20 -15.88
CA TYR A 111 -0.92 9.92 -15.23
C TYR A 111 -1.13 9.99 -13.72
N ALA A 112 -0.58 11.01 -13.05
CA ALA A 112 -0.67 11.18 -11.61
C ALA A 112 -2.13 11.30 -11.14
N ALA A 113 -2.97 12.05 -11.88
CA ALA A 113 -4.40 12.14 -11.61
C ALA A 113 -5.07 10.74 -11.68
N VAL A 114 -4.80 10.00 -12.76
CA VAL A 114 -5.35 8.66 -13.00
C VAL A 114 -4.86 7.64 -11.96
N ALA A 115 -3.56 7.63 -11.66
CA ALA A 115 -2.97 6.75 -10.67
C ALA A 115 -3.52 7.05 -9.26
N GLY A 116 -3.86 8.31 -8.96
CA GLY A 116 -4.55 8.70 -7.75
C GLY A 116 -5.90 7.98 -7.57
N LEU A 117 -6.69 7.85 -8.64
CA LEU A 117 -7.93 7.09 -8.61
C LEU A 117 -7.67 5.59 -8.36
N GLY A 118 -6.67 5.01 -9.03
CA GLY A 118 -6.27 3.62 -8.80
C GLY A 118 -5.88 3.36 -7.35
N LEU A 119 -5.10 4.25 -6.73
CA LEU A 119 -4.69 4.14 -5.33
C LEU A 119 -5.88 4.11 -4.36
N ALA A 120 -7.01 4.72 -4.69
CA ALA A 120 -8.21 4.63 -3.86
C ALA A 120 -8.73 3.19 -3.75
N PHE A 121 -8.61 2.39 -4.82
CA PHE A 121 -8.99 0.97 -4.80
C PHE A 121 -8.06 0.13 -3.93
N LEU A 122 -6.77 0.48 -3.87
CA LEU A 122 -5.80 -0.23 -3.03
C LEU A 122 -6.16 -0.13 -1.54
N GLN A 123 -6.82 0.95 -1.12
CA GLN A 123 -7.22 1.16 0.28
C GLN A 123 -8.25 0.14 0.78
N PHE A 124 -9.02 -0.51 -0.11
CA PHE A 124 -9.99 -1.55 0.26
C PHE A 124 -9.35 -2.85 0.78
N GLN A 125 -8.05 -3.04 0.58
CA GLN A 125 -7.35 -4.23 1.09
C GLN A 125 -7.15 -4.18 2.61
N SER A 126 -6.83 -2.99 3.15
CA SER A 126 -6.40 -2.81 4.54
C SER A 126 -7.44 -3.29 5.58
N PRO A 127 -8.74 -2.96 5.46
CA PRO A 127 -9.74 -3.42 6.43
C PRO A 127 -9.86 -4.95 6.52
N VAL A 128 -9.81 -5.64 5.37
CA VAL A 128 -9.90 -7.11 5.30
C VAL A 128 -8.70 -7.76 5.98
N LEU A 129 -7.49 -7.26 5.68
CA LEU A 129 -6.25 -7.78 6.25
C LEU A 129 -6.19 -7.54 7.75
N ASN A 130 -6.51 -6.32 8.22
CA ASN A 130 -6.46 -5.99 9.64
C ASN A 130 -7.48 -6.79 10.48
N ALA A 131 -8.64 -7.13 9.90
CA ALA A 131 -9.66 -7.92 10.58
C ALA A 131 -9.27 -9.41 10.71
N LEU A 132 -8.59 -9.97 9.70
CA LEU A 132 -8.31 -11.41 9.65
C LEU A 132 -6.89 -11.77 10.12
N TYR A 133 -5.93 -10.84 10.06
CA TYR A 133 -4.54 -11.12 10.39
C TYR A 133 -4.33 -11.72 11.79
N PRO A 134 -4.92 -11.17 12.89
CA PRO A 134 -4.73 -11.74 14.22
C PRO A 134 -5.19 -13.20 14.32
N ARG A 135 -6.26 -13.55 13.61
CA ARG A 135 -6.80 -14.92 13.58
C ARG A 135 -5.93 -15.85 12.74
N ILE A 136 -5.41 -15.37 11.61
CA ILE A 136 -4.48 -16.14 10.78
C ILE A 136 -3.18 -16.41 11.57
N ALA A 137 -2.70 -15.43 12.34
CA ALA A 137 -1.51 -15.57 13.17
C ALA A 137 -1.64 -16.65 14.25
N THR A 138 -2.86 -16.90 14.75
CA THR A 138 -3.12 -17.98 15.72
C THR A 138 -3.46 -19.31 15.07
N GLU A 139 -4.27 -19.31 14.00
CA GLU A 139 -4.78 -20.52 13.34
C GLU A 139 -3.70 -21.23 12.51
N LEU A 140 -2.90 -20.47 11.75
CA LEU A 140 -1.96 -21.04 10.78
C LEU A 140 -0.85 -21.89 11.42
N PRO A 141 -0.20 -21.48 12.53
CA PRO A 141 0.78 -22.33 13.22
C PRO A 141 0.16 -23.60 13.82
N ALA A 142 -1.13 -23.57 14.18
CA ALA A 142 -1.88 -24.72 14.67
C ALA A 142 -2.37 -25.66 13.55
N GLY A 143 -2.08 -25.35 12.28
CA GLY A 143 -2.54 -26.13 11.13
C GLY A 143 -3.99 -25.83 10.72
N GLU A 144 -4.63 -24.84 11.33
CA GLU A 144 -5.98 -24.41 10.97
C GLU A 144 -5.96 -23.39 9.82
N HIS A 145 -6.93 -23.49 8.91
CA HIS A 145 -6.98 -22.69 7.68
C HIS A 145 -8.30 -21.93 7.48
N LYS A 146 -9.14 -21.85 8.51
CA LYS A 146 -10.48 -21.27 8.40
C LYS A 146 -10.42 -19.78 8.03
N SER A 147 -9.67 -18.98 8.77
CA SER A 147 -9.51 -17.55 8.52
C SER A 147 -8.75 -17.27 7.22
N LEU A 148 -7.86 -18.16 6.79
CA LEU A 148 -7.20 -18.07 5.49
C LEU A 148 -8.19 -18.28 4.32
N ARG A 149 -9.10 -19.26 4.43
CA ARG A 149 -10.17 -19.47 3.44
C ARG A 149 -11.12 -18.27 3.40
N THR A 150 -11.48 -17.73 4.56
CA THR A 150 -12.28 -16.48 4.63
C THR A 150 -11.55 -15.31 3.96
N LEU A 151 -10.23 -15.19 4.16
CA LEU A 151 -9.43 -14.16 3.52
C LEU A 151 -9.46 -14.26 1.99
N VAL A 152 -9.35 -15.48 1.43
CA VAL A 152 -9.46 -15.72 -0.02
C VAL A 152 -10.79 -15.20 -0.55
N VAL A 153 -11.91 -15.60 0.06
CA VAL A 153 -13.25 -15.17 -0.36
C VAL A 153 -13.42 -13.66 -0.22
N ALA A 154 -12.99 -13.08 0.90
CA ALA A 154 -13.07 -11.65 1.14
C ALA A 154 -12.28 -10.87 0.08
N ILE A 155 -11.04 -11.27 -0.21
CA ILE A 155 -10.21 -10.64 -1.25
C ILE A 155 -10.88 -10.72 -2.63
N ILE A 156 -11.45 -11.88 -2.98
CA ILE A 156 -12.14 -12.04 -4.26
C ILE A 156 -13.32 -11.06 -4.37
N VAL A 157 -14.18 -11.02 -3.36
CA VAL A 157 -15.42 -10.22 -3.38
C VAL A 157 -15.15 -8.73 -3.24
N THR A 158 -14.24 -8.32 -2.36
CA THR A 158 -14.06 -6.90 -2.02
C THR A 158 -12.94 -6.22 -2.81
N ASN A 159 -12.05 -6.97 -3.45
CA ASN A 159 -10.91 -6.40 -4.18
C ASN A 159 -10.84 -6.89 -5.63
N VAL A 160 -10.71 -8.20 -5.86
CA VAL A 160 -10.49 -8.73 -7.22
C VAL A 160 -11.65 -8.42 -8.14
N LEU A 161 -12.88 -8.82 -7.80
CA LEU A 161 -14.04 -8.60 -8.66
C LEU A 161 -14.32 -7.10 -8.88
N PRO A 162 -14.34 -6.22 -7.86
CA PRO A 162 -14.51 -4.79 -8.06
C PRO A 162 -13.43 -4.17 -8.96
N CYS A 163 -12.16 -4.57 -8.81
CA CYS A 163 -11.08 -4.08 -9.64
C CYS A 163 -11.21 -4.54 -11.10
N LEU A 164 -11.62 -5.79 -11.35
CA LEU A 164 -11.86 -6.29 -12.70
C LEU A 164 -13.02 -5.56 -13.39
N VAL A 165 -14.12 -5.34 -12.67
CA VAL A 165 -15.28 -4.57 -13.18
C VAL A 165 -14.87 -3.12 -13.45
N ALA A 166 -14.15 -2.49 -12.52
CA ALA A 166 -13.67 -1.12 -12.70
C ALA A 166 -12.65 -1.00 -13.83
N ALA A 167 -11.80 -2.00 -14.06
CA ALA A 167 -10.88 -2.01 -15.19
C ALA A 167 -11.65 -2.12 -16.52
N ALA A 168 -12.63 -3.01 -16.61
CA ALA A 168 -13.49 -3.11 -17.79
C ALA A 168 -14.25 -1.79 -18.07
N GLY A 169 -14.67 -1.10 -17.01
CA GLY A 169 -15.34 0.20 -17.06
C GLY A 169 -14.43 1.42 -16.90
N ALA A 170 -13.12 1.30 -17.08
CA ALA A 170 -12.16 2.35 -16.71
C ALA A 170 -12.41 3.68 -17.43
N GLU A 171 -12.75 3.63 -18.72
CA GLU A 171 -13.07 4.84 -19.49
C GLU A 171 -14.32 5.54 -18.94
N TRP A 172 -15.39 4.78 -18.66
CA TRP A 172 -16.61 5.31 -18.06
C TRP A 172 -16.33 5.92 -16.69
N LEU A 173 -15.53 5.25 -15.87
CA LEU A 173 -15.15 5.72 -14.55
C LEU A 173 -14.37 7.04 -14.63
N LEU A 174 -13.41 7.16 -15.56
CA LEU A 174 -12.67 8.40 -15.79
C LEU A 174 -13.57 9.52 -16.33
N ARG A 175 -14.51 9.21 -17.23
CA ARG A 175 -15.50 10.19 -17.74
C ARG A 175 -16.38 10.72 -16.61
N LEU A 176 -16.81 9.83 -15.71
CA LEU A 176 -17.61 10.20 -14.55
C LEU A 176 -16.83 11.09 -13.57
N TRP A 177 -15.57 10.75 -13.31
CA TRP A 177 -14.75 11.40 -12.30
C TRP A 177 -14.08 12.69 -12.77
N ILE A 178 -13.29 12.64 -13.85
CA ILE A 178 -12.43 13.75 -14.29
C ILE A 178 -13.17 14.70 -15.24
N LYS A 179 -14.07 14.15 -16.07
CA LYS A 179 -14.83 14.90 -17.09
C LYS A 179 -13.98 15.64 -18.14
N ASP A 180 -12.69 15.33 -18.25
CA ASP A 180 -11.77 15.84 -19.27
C ASP A 180 -11.50 14.76 -20.34
N PRO A 181 -11.92 14.97 -21.60
CA PRO A 181 -11.72 14.00 -22.68
C PRO A 181 -10.24 13.65 -22.95
N ALA A 182 -9.31 14.60 -22.79
CA ALA A 182 -7.90 14.37 -23.02
C ALA A 182 -7.30 13.47 -21.94
N ILE A 183 -7.69 13.67 -20.67
CA ILE A 183 -7.26 12.80 -19.57
C ILE A 183 -7.90 11.43 -19.68
N VAL A 184 -9.18 11.34 -20.07
CA VAL A 184 -9.86 10.06 -20.30
C VAL A 184 -9.14 9.26 -21.38
N ALA A 185 -8.87 9.86 -22.53
CA ALA A 185 -8.23 9.18 -23.65
C ALA A 185 -6.82 8.69 -23.28
N ALA A 186 -6.01 9.54 -22.63
CA ALA A 186 -4.64 9.19 -22.24
C ALA A 186 -4.59 8.22 -21.03
N GLY A 187 -5.57 8.32 -20.13
CA GLY A 187 -5.58 7.68 -18.81
C GLY A 187 -6.28 6.32 -18.76
N THR A 188 -7.09 5.97 -19.75
CA THR A 188 -7.88 4.72 -19.73
C THR A 188 -6.99 3.48 -19.59
N ILE A 189 -5.99 3.33 -20.45
CA ILE A 189 -5.08 2.17 -20.41
C ILE A 189 -4.24 2.14 -19.12
N PRO A 190 -3.59 3.25 -18.68
CA PRO A 190 -2.92 3.29 -17.38
C PRO A 190 -3.83 2.86 -16.23
N LEU A 191 -5.08 3.35 -16.17
CA LEU A 191 -6.02 2.99 -15.11
C LEU A 191 -6.35 1.50 -15.12
N GLN A 192 -6.62 0.93 -16.30
CA GLN A 192 -6.88 -0.50 -16.46
C GLN A 192 -5.75 -1.34 -15.88
N LEU A 193 -4.51 -1.02 -16.25
CA LEU A 193 -3.33 -1.74 -15.79
C LEU A 193 -3.11 -1.60 -14.28
N ILE A 194 -3.36 -0.42 -13.72
CA ILE A 194 -3.28 -0.19 -12.27
C ILE A 194 -4.36 -1.00 -11.53
N LEU A 195 -5.60 -1.00 -12.01
CA LEU A 195 -6.69 -1.77 -11.38
C LEU A 195 -6.44 -3.28 -11.47
N LEU A 196 -5.96 -3.78 -12.61
CA LEU A 196 -5.51 -5.16 -12.76
C LEU A 196 -4.35 -5.48 -11.80
N SER A 197 -3.38 -4.58 -11.67
CA SER A 197 -2.28 -4.73 -10.71
C SER A 197 -2.80 -4.86 -9.28
N ILE A 198 -3.77 -4.03 -8.88
CA ILE A 198 -4.36 -4.07 -7.54
C ILE A 198 -5.08 -5.41 -7.32
N ALA A 199 -5.78 -5.95 -8.31
CA ALA A 199 -6.41 -7.27 -8.23
C ALA A 199 -5.35 -8.38 -8.03
N VAL A 200 -4.27 -8.35 -8.80
CA VAL A 200 -3.14 -9.30 -8.68
C VAL A 200 -2.43 -9.16 -7.34
N ASN A 201 -2.19 -7.93 -6.90
CA ASN A 201 -1.57 -7.63 -5.61
C ASN A 201 -2.46 -8.11 -4.45
N ALA A 202 -3.78 -7.95 -4.55
CA ALA A 202 -4.71 -8.47 -3.55
C ALA A 202 -4.59 -10.00 -3.44
N ALA A 203 -4.48 -10.73 -4.55
CA ALA A 203 -4.22 -12.17 -4.50
C ALA A 203 -2.87 -12.50 -3.84
N TYR A 204 -1.83 -11.71 -4.12
CA TYR A 204 -0.53 -11.86 -3.45
C TYR A 204 -0.63 -11.73 -1.92
N GLN A 205 -1.52 -10.88 -1.40
CA GLN A 205 -1.70 -10.71 0.04
C GLN A 205 -2.02 -12.02 0.77
N ILE A 206 -2.72 -12.95 0.14
CA ILE A 206 -3.05 -14.28 0.73
C ILE A 206 -1.77 -15.04 1.07
N PHE A 207 -0.76 -14.96 0.21
CA PHE A 207 0.53 -15.60 0.42
C PHE A 207 1.41 -14.78 1.37
N TYR A 208 1.40 -13.46 1.19
CA TYR A 208 2.18 -12.54 2.03
C TYR A 208 1.82 -12.67 3.52
N GLN A 209 0.54 -12.76 3.88
CA GLN A 209 0.13 -12.96 5.28
C GLN A 209 0.70 -14.25 5.88
N GLN A 210 0.79 -15.34 5.09
CA GLN A 210 1.41 -16.59 5.56
C GLN A 210 2.91 -16.44 5.77
N ILE A 211 3.60 -15.71 4.88
CA ILE A 211 5.05 -15.42 5.01
C ILE A 211 5.32 -14.67 6.31
N LEU A 212 4.49 -13.67 6.62
CA LEU A 212 4.60 -12.89 7.85
C LEU A 212 4.37 -13.74 9.09
N VAL A 213 3.29 -14.52 9.13
CA VAL A 213 2.94 -15.35 10.30
C VAL A 213 4.00 -16.42 10.56
N LEU A 214 4.57 -17.02 9.51
CA LEU A 214 5.65 -18.01 9.65
C LEU A 214 7.04 -17.37 9.79
N GLY A 215 7.12 -16.04 9.92
CA GLY A 215 8.35 -15.33 10.30
C GLY A 215 9.43 -15.26 9.22
N ASP A 216 9.12 -15.52 7.94
CA ASP A 216 10.13 -15.52 6.87
C ASP A 216 10.33 -14.12 6.25
N GLY A 217 10.63 -13.14 7.10
CA GLY A 217 10.84 -11.74 6.69
C GLY A 217 12.02 -11.56 5.73
N ARG A 218 13.00 -12.47 5.75
CA ARG A 218 14.11 -12.48 4.78
C ARG A 218 13.61 -12.70 3.37
N TYR A 219 12.62 -13.57 3.19
CA TYR A 219 12.04 -13.82 1.87
C TYR A 219 11.31 -12.58 1.35
N VAL A 220 10.53 -11.90 2.20
CA VAL A 220 9.89 -10.61 1.86
C VAL A 220 10.91 -9.58 1.38
N MET A 221 12.01 -9.44 2.13
CA MET A 221 13.09 -8.52 1.79
C MET A 221 13.65 -8.80 0.39
N TRP A 222 13.96 -10.07 0.09
CA TRP A 222 14.50 -10.43 -1.22
C TRP A 222 13.49 -10.24 -2.35
N ILE A 223 12.22 -10.62 -2.16
CA ILE A 223 11.17 -10.36 -3.17
C ILE A 223 11.16 -8.88 -3.52
N ASN A 224 11.08 -8.01 -2.52
CA ASN A 224 10.97 -6.59 -2.77
C ASN A 224 12.27 -5.99 -3.33
N ALA A 225 13.44 -6.45 -2.89
CA ALA A 225 14.72 -6.02 -3.47
C ALA A 225 14.81 -6.34 -4.98
N PHE A 226 14.50 -7.57 -5.38
CA PHE A 226 14.46 -7.95 -6.79
C PHE A 226 13.37 -7.20 -7.55
N ASN A 227 12.22 -6.97 -6.91
CA ASN A 227 11.13 -6.24 -7.53
C ASN A 227 11.49 -4.76 -7.77
N VAL A 228 12.24 -4.11 -6.86
CA VAL A 228 12.75 -2.74 -7.09
C VAL A 228 13.58 -2.69 -8.36
N ILE A 229 14.55 -3.60 -8.49
CA ILE A 229 15.45 -3.65 -9.65
C ILE A 229 14.65 -3.97 -10.92
N GLY A 230 13.76 -4.96 -10.85
CA GLY A 230 12.93 -5.38 -11.98
C GLY A 230 12.00 -4.27 -12.47
N VAL A 231 11.25 -3.63 -11.58
CA VAL A 231 10.31 -2.55 -11.91
C VAL A 231 11.06 -1.32 -12.40
N ALA A 232 12.16 -0.92 -11.76
CA ALA A 232 12.96 0.22 -12.22
C ALA A 232 13.51 -0.01 -13.63
N THR A 233 14.03 -1.22 -13.90
CA THR A 233 14.52 -1.61 -15.23
C THR A 233 13.38 -1.63 -16.24
N PHE A 234 12.23 -2.18 -15.87
CA PHE A 234 11.04 -2.21 -16.72
C PHE A 234 10.59 -0.80 -17.12
N ILE A 235 10.50 0.14 -16.17
CA ILE A 235 10.15 1.54 -16.47
C ILE A 235 11.19 2.17 -17.39
N ALA A 236 12.49 2.05 -17.07
CA ALA A 236 13.55 2.65 -17.86
C ALA A 236 13.56 2.16 -19.32
N LEU A 237 13.23 0.90 -19.56
CA LEU A 237 13.18 0.33 -20.92
C LEU A 237 11.88 0.63 -21.67
N THR A 238 10.76 0.77 -20.98
CA THR A 238 9.44 0.87 -21.61
C THR A 238 8.89 2.29 -21.67
N ALA A 239 9.20 3.16 -20.70
CA ALA A 239 8.71 4.54 -20.65
C ALA A 239 9.06 5.37 -21.90
N PRO A 240 10.26 5.28 -22.51
CA PRO A 240 10.57 6.02 -23.73
C PRO A 240 9.68 5.67 -24.94
N ARG A 241 9.03 4.50 -24.92
CA ARG A 241 8.19 4.01 -26.03
C ARG A 241 6.70 4.04 -25.71
N LEU A 242 6.34 3.72 -24.47
CA LEU A 242 4.95 3.59 -24.02
C LEU A 242 4.46 4.82 -23.25
N GLY A 243 5.33 5.79 -22.97
CA GLY A 243 5.00 6.97 -22.18
C GLY A 243 4.38 6.60 -20.84
N ILE A 244 3.24 7.21 -20.52
CA ILE A 244 2.54 6.99 -19.26
C ILE A 244 1.93 5.60 -19.09
N ILE A 245 1.73 4.84 -20.17
CA ILE A 245 1.27 3.45 -20.10
C ILE A 245 2.31 2.59 -19.37
N ALA A 246 3.60 2.93 -19.49
CA ALA A 246 4.68 2.24 -18.76
C ALA A 246 4.47 2.29 -17.24
N GLY A 247 3.91 3.37 -16.69
CA GLY A 247 3.59 3.48 -15.27
C GLY A 247 2.55 2.44 -14.84
N GLY A 248 1.41 2.36 -15.55
CA GLY A 248 0.41 1.34 -15.25
C GLY A 248 0.93 -0.08 -15.47
N ALA A 249 1.68 -0.30 -16.54
CA ALA A 249 2.29 -1.60 -16.85
C ALA A 249 3.31 -2.04 -15.78
N SER A 250 4.09 -1.11 -15.24
CA SER A 250 5.09 -1.42 -14.21
C SER A 250 4.45 -1.84 -12.89
N TRP A 251 3.30 -1.27 -12.54
CA TRP A 251 2.46 -1.72 -11.42
C TRP A 251 2.03 -3.18 -11.61
N LEU A 252 1.49 -3.53 -12.77
CA LEU A 252 1.03 -4.89 -13.05
C LEU A 252 2.19 -5.89 -13.07
N PHE A 253 3.31 -5.51 -13.69
CA PHE A 253 4.54 -6.29 -13.70
C PHE A 253 5.03 -6.58 -12.28
N GLY A 254 5.17 -5.55 -11.44
CA GLY A 254 5.65 -5.70 -10.06
C GLY A 254 4.72 -6.55 -9.18
N ALA A 255 3.40 -6.37 -9.32
CA ALA A 255 2.42 -7.20 -8.60
C ALA A 255 2.48 -8.67 -9.04
N THR A 256 2.69 -8.91 -10.34
CA THR A 256 2.83 -10.27 -10.89
C THR A 256 4.08 -10.96 -10.37
N LEU A 257 5.22 -10.26 -10.33
CA LEU A 257 6.45 -10.80 -9.74
C LEU A 257 6.25 -11.19 -8.27
N GLN A 258 5.59 -10.33 -7.49
CA GLN A 258 5.26 -10.62 -6.10
C GLN A 258 4.35 -11.85 -5.97
N LEU A 259 3.30 -11.94 -6.79
CA LEU A 259 2.39 -13.08 -6.79
C LEU A 259 3.13 -14.39 -7.10
N ILE A 260 3.97 -14.42 -8.13
CA ILE A 260 4.79 -15.58 -8.49
C ILE A 260 5.70 -15.98 -7.33
N ALA A 261 6.36 -15.01 -6.68
CA ALA A 261 7.21 -15.29 -5.54
C ALA A 261 6.40 -15.80 -4.32
N GLY A 262 5.23 -15.23 -4.04
CA GLY A 262 4.34 -15.69 -2.99
C GLY A 262 3.88 -17.14 -3.19
N MET A 263 3.48 -17.49 -4.42
CA MET A 263 3.15 -18.87 -4.80
C MET A 263 4.37 -19.80 -4.65
N THR A 264 5.53 -19.38 -5.15
CA THR A 264 6.80 -20.13 -5.02
C THR A 264 7.10 -20.42 -3.56
N TRP A 265 6.90 -19.45 -2.68
CA TRP A 265 7.12 -19.63 -1.26
C TRP A 265 6.17 -20.68 -0.66
N VAL A 266 4.86 -20.57 -0.91
CA VAL A 266 3.88 -21.48 -0.34
C VAL A 266 4.05 -22.91 -0.85
N PHE A 267 4.31 -23.11 -2.14
CA PHE A 267 4.36 -24.44 -2.72
C PHE A 267 5.73 -25.12 -2.62
N ILE A 268 6.83 -24.36 -2.51
CA ILE A 268 8.19 -24.92 -2.52
C ILE A 268 8.91 -24.71 -1.20
N ARG A 269 8.91 -23.48 -0.66
CA ARG A 269 9.74 -23.12 0.50
C ARG A 269 9.09 -23.48 1.83
N LYS A 270 7.80 -23.18 2.00
CA LYS A 270 7.03 -23.48 3.21
C LYS A 270 7.09 -24.98 3.59
N PRO A 271 6.86 -25.95 2.70
CA PRO A 271 6.95 -27.37 3.05
C PRO A 271 8.36 -27.76 3.54
N ARG A 272 9.41 -27.25 2.89
CA ARG A 272 10.81 -27.49 3.30
C ARG A 272 11.11 -26.92 4.69
N MET A 273 10.61 -25.72 4.98
CA MET A 273 10.76 -25.10 6.30
C MET A 273 10.04 -25.89 7.39
N MET A 274 8.80 -26.31 7.14
CA MET A 274 8.02 -27.10 8.11
C MET A 274 8.67 -28.47 8.37
N ALA A 275 9.18 -29.13 7.32
CA ALA A 275 9.91 -30.39 7.46
C ALA A 275 11.22 -30.22 8.26
N ALA A 276 11.96 -29.13 8.05
CA ALA A 276 13.18 -28.85 8.81
C ALA A 276 12.89 -28.55 10.30
N ILE A 277 11.75 -27.93 10.62
CA ILE A 277 11.32 -27.71 12.01
C ILE A 277 10.89 -29.02 12.68
N ALA A 278 10.19 -29.91 11.96
CA ALA A 278 9.75 -31.20 12.52
C ALA A 278 10.90 -32.17 12.82
N ASN A 279 12.07 -31.98 12.20
CA ASN A 279 13.24 -32.84 12.34
C ASN A 279 14.26 -32.35 13.41
N ASN A 280 14.01 -31.20 14.04
CA ASN A 280 14.83 -30.64 15.12
C ASN A 280 14.06 -30.66 16.44
#